data_AF-A0A6L8BBW3-F1
#
_entry.id   AF-A0A6L8BBW3-F1
#
_cell.length_a   1.000
_cell.length_b   1.000
_cell.length_c   1.000
_cell.angle_alpha   90.00
_cell.angle_beta   90.00
_cell.angle_gamma   90.00
#
_symmetry.space_group_name_H-M   'P 1'
#
loop_
_entity.id
_entity.type
_entity.pdbx_description
1 polymer ?
#
loop_
_entity_poly.entity_id
_entity_poly.type
_entity_poly.pdbx_seq_one_letter_code
_entity_poly.pdbx_strand_id
1 'polypeptide(L)'
;MIDALNRIIRIAVPEDKQEGGTKVIPGHGRLCEEADVVEYRDMVTIIRDRVQALIDAGMSLEEVQAARPSMDYDTEYGSETGAWTTEMFVEAVYRSLSE
;
A
#
# COMPACT_ATOMS: atom_id res chain seq x y z
N MET A 1 -6.43 -5.01 6.18
CA MET A 1 -6.07 -4.92 4.74
C MET A 1 -4.89 -5.82 4.38
N ILE A 2 -3.73 -5.66 5.01
CA ILE A 2 -2.53 -6.48 4.75
C ILE A 2 -2.85 -7.99 4.81
N ASP A 3 -3.61 -8.45 5.81
CA ASP A 3 -4.02 -9.86 5.91
C ASP A 3 -4.86 -10.35 4.73
N ALA A 4 -5.69 -9.48 4.15
CA ALA A 4 -6.47 -9.83 2.97
C ALA A 4 -5.56 -9.97 1.73
N LEU A 5 -4.57 -9.09 1.56
CA LEU A 5 -3.57 -9.21 0.50
C LEU A 5 -2.73 -10.48 0.68
N ASN A 6 -2.28 -10.77 1.90
CA ASN A 6 -1.61 -12.03 2.23
C ASN A 6 -2.47 -13.25 1.89
N ARG A 7 -3.80 -13.16 2.11
CA ARG A 7 -4.73 -14.22 1.74
C ARG A 7 -4.82 -14.40 0.24
N ILE A 8 -4.87 -13.32 -0.55
CA ILE A 8 -4.88 -13.37 -2.01
C ILE A 8 -3.60 -14.02 -2.54
N ILE A 9 -2.44 -13.56 -2.08
CA ILE A 9 -1.14 -14.13 -2.44
C ILE A 9 -1.10 -15.62 -2.11
N ARG A 10 -1.60 -16.02 -0.93
CA ARG A 10 -1.62 -17.42 -0.50
C ARG A 10 -2.49 -18.34 -1.38
N ILE A 11 -3.55 -17.83 -2.00
CA ILE A 11 -4.43 -18.64 -2.86
C ILE A 11 -4.03 -18.56 -4.34
N ALA A 12 -3.22 -17.59 -4.72
CA ALA A 12 -2.67 -17.47 -6.05
C ALA A 12 -1.61 -18.56 -6.27
N VAL A 13 -1.65 -19.18 -7.45
CA VAL A 13 -0.64 -20.13 -7.88
C VAL A 13 0.42 -19.37 -8.70
N PRO A 14 1.67 -19.27 -8.23
CA PRO A 14 2.76 -18.70 -9.00
C PRO A 14 3.22 -19.69 -10.08
N GLU A 15 3.73 -19.16 -11.20
CA GLU A 15 4.51 -19.92 -12.19
C GLU A 15 5.99 -19.50 -12.09
N ASP A 16 6.88 -19.96 -12.97
CA ASP A 16 8.32 -19.65 -12.90
C ASP A 16 8.54 -18.14 -12.82
N LYS A 17 9.35 -17.70 -11.84
CA LYS A 17 9.63 -16.29 -11.55
C LYS A 17 8.40 -15.40 -11.34
N GLN A 18 7.27 -15.98 -10.94
CA GLN A 18 6.00 -15.28 -10.72
C GLN A 18 5.37 -14.71 -12.01
N GLU A 19 5.79 -15.19 -13.19
CA GLU A 19 5.20 -14.82 -14.49
C GLU A 19 4.42 -16.00 -15.07
N GLY A 20 3.14 -15.78 -15.41
CA GLY A 20 2.30 -16.78 -16.11
C GLY A 20 1.29 -17.53 -15.23
N GLY A 21 1.40 -17.38 -13.91
CA GLY A 21 0.49 -17.99 -12.94
C GLY A 21 -0.90 -17.35 -12.88
N THR A 22 -1.48 -17.30 -11.67
CA THR A 22 -2.81 -16.73 -11.47
C THR A 22 -2.86 -15.26 -11.87
N LYS A 23 -3.80 -14.91 -12.74
CA LYS A 23 -4.09 -13.52 -13.13
C LYS A 23 -5.12 -12.89 -12.21
N VAL A 24 -4.94 -11.61 -11.91
CA VAL A 24 -5.78 -10.83 -11.00
C VAL A 24 -6.36 -9.64 -11.77
N ILE A 25 -7.69 -9.53 -11.77
CA ILE A 25 -8.40 -8.38 -12.36
C ILE A 25 -8.74 -7.40 -11.23
N PRO A 26 -8.04 -6.26 -11.11
CA PRO A 26 -8.35 -5.28 -10.08
C PRO A 26 -9.64 -4.52 -10.42
N GLY A 27 -10.25 -3.88 -9.42
CA GLY A 27 -11.40 -3.01 -9.64
C GLY A 27 -11.07 -1.79 -10.52
N HIS A 28 -9.81 -1.33 -10.50
CA HIS A 28 -9.29 -0.25 -11.32
C HIS A 28 -7.84 -0.57 -11.74
N GLY A 29 -7.47 -0.22 -12.97
CA GLY A 29 -6.11 -0.40 -13.48
C GLY A 29 -5.98 -1.53 -14.50
N ARG A 30 -4.72 -1.92 -14.77
CA ARG A 30 -4.37 -2.97 -15.73
C ARG A 30 -4.61 -4.37 -15.15
N LEU A 31 -4.62 -5.38 -16.02
CA LEU A 31 -4.54 -6.78 -15.59
C LEU A 31 -3.24 -7.00 -14.82
N CYS A 32 -3.34 -7.65 -13.67
CA CYS A 32 -2.22 -7.92 -12.77
C CYS A 32 -1.90 -9.42 -12.70
N GLU A 33 -0.70 -9.71 -12.26
CA GLU A 33 -0.23 -11.04 -11.87
C GLU A 33 -0.13 -11.14 -10.34
N GLU A 34 0.21 -12.33 -9.85
CA GLU A 34 0.45 -12.55 -8.42
C GLU A 34 1.57 -11.65 -7.88
N ALA A 35 2.63 -11.42 -8.66
CA ALA A 35 3.74 -10.54 -8.32
C ALA A 35 3.29 -9.09 -8.05
N ASP A 36 2.39 -8.52 -8.87
CA ASP A 36 1.88 -7.16 -8.64
C ASP A 36 1.15 -7.04 -7.29
N VAL A 37 0.46 -8.10 -6.84
CA VAL A 37 -0.22 -8.12 -5.54
C VAL A 37 0.80 -8.19 -4.39
N VAL A 38 1.90 -8.92 -4.57
CA VAL A 38 3.02 -8.96 -3.62
C VAL A 38 3.63 -7.57 -3.48
N GLU A 39 3.93 -6.89 -4.59
CA GLU A 39 4.50 -5.54 -4.59
C GLU A 39 3.57 -4.53 -3.90
N TYR A 40 2.27 -4.60 -4.20
CA TYR A 40 1.27 -3.74 -3.56
C TYR A 40 1.18 -3.99 -2.04
N ARG A 41 1.24 -5.26 -1.61
CA ARG A 41 1.26 -5.64 -0.18
C ARG A 41 2.49 -5.08 0.52
N ASP A 42 3.65 -5.19 -0.12
CA ASP A 42 4.92 -4.69 0.43
C ASP A 42 4.88 -3.19 0.60
N MET A 43 4.42 -2.45 -0.42
CA MET A 43 4.22 -1.00 -0.35
C MET A 43 3.34 -0.60 0.84
N VAL A 44 2.16 -1.22 0.99
CA VAL A 44 1.24 -0.91 2.10
C VAL A 44 1.90 -1.17 3.46
N THR A 45 2.65 -2.27 3.57
CA THR A 45 3.34 -2.65 4.81
C THR A 45 4.42 -1.63 5.15
N ILE A 46 5.24 -1.26 4.17
CA ILE A 46 6.34 -0.29 4.35
C ILE A 46 5.80 1.09 4.76
N ILE A 47 4.73 1.58 4.12
CA ILE A 47 4.14 2.86 4.49
C ILE A 47 3.53 2.80 5.90
N ARG A 48 2.82 1.71 6.24
CA ARG A 48 2.27 1.51 7.59
C ARG A 48 3.36 1.55 8.65
N ASP A 49 4.46 0.83 8.45
CA ASP A 49 5.55 0.76 9.41
C ASP A 49 6.28 2.11 9.56
N ARG A 50 6.45 2.85 8.44
CA ARG A 50 6.96 4.22 8.47
C ARG A 50 6.05 5.16 9.27
N VAL A 51 4.74 5.11 9.04
CA VAL A 51 3.77 5.93 9.79
C VAL A 51 3.78 5.57 11.27
N GLN A 52 3.80 4.28 11.62
CA GLN A 52 3.90 3.83 13.01
C GLN A 52 5.16 4.39 13.70
N ALA A 53 6.32 4.32 13.04
CA ALA A 53 7.57 4.85 13.60
C ALA A 53 7.51 6.36 13.87
N LEU A 54 6.80 7.12 13.03
CA LEU A 54 6.61 8.57 13.22
C LEU A 54 5.60 8.86 14.35
N ILE A 55 4.54 8.05 14.48
CA ILE A 55 3.60 8.12 15.63
C ILE A 55 4.34 7.83 16.93
N ASP A 56 5.18 6.80 16.95
CA ASP A 56 5.98 6.43 18.12
C ASP A 56 6.99 7.54 18.51
N ALA A 57 7.41 8.35 17.53
CA ALA A 57 8.21 9.55 17.73
C ALA A 57 7.40 10.76 18.21
N GLY A 58 6.07 10.62 18.40
CA GLY A 58 5.18 11.66 18.90
C GLY A 58 4.73 12.68 17.84
N MET A 59 4.91 12.38 16.55
CA MET A 59 4.54 13.30 15.46
C MET A 59 3.02 13.34 15.25
N SER A 60 2.51 14.53 15.00
CA SER A 60 1.11 14.76 14.59
C SER A 60 0.86 14.35 13.13
N LEU A 61 -0.42 14.24 12.75
CA LEU A 61 -0.82 13.92 11.38
C LEU A 61 -0.19 14.86 10.33
N GLU A 62 -0.19 16.16 10.60
CA GLU A 62 0.37 17.17 9.71
C GLU A 62 1.89 16.97 9.51
N GLU A 63 2.61 16.65 10.59
CA GLU A 63 4.04 16.36 10.56
C GLU A 63 4.33 15.04 9.83
N VAL A 64 3.49 14.02 10.01
CA VAL A 64 3.60 12.74 9.29
C VAL A 64 3.36 12.92 7.79
N GLN A 65 2.35 13.69 7.40
CA GLN A 65 2.11 14.01 5.99
C GLN A 65 3.28 14.80 5.39
N ALA A 66 3.82 15.78 6.12
CA ALA A 66 5.00 16.55 5.70
C ALA A 66 6.26 15.67 5.55
N ALA A 67 6.38 14.59 6.34
CA ALA A 67 7.48 13.63 6.23
C ALA A 67 7.38 12.71 4.99
N ARG A 68 6.26 12.73 4.26
CA ARG A 68 6.02 11.99 3.01
C ARG A 68 6.43 10.50 3.07
N PRO A 69 5.83 9.68 3.96
CA PRO A 69 6.21 8.28 4.15
C PRO A 69 6.02 7.40 2.90
N SER A 70 5.19 7.83 1.94
CA SER A 70 4.88 7.12 0.69
C SER A 70 5.77 7.50 -0.50
N MET A 71 6.72 8.43 -0.35
CA MET A 71 7.39 9.11 -1.48
C MET A 71 7.93 8.17 -2.57
N ASP A 72 8.51 7.02 -2.20
CA ASP A 72 9.07 6.04 -3.15
C ASP A 72 8.00 5.40 -4.06
N TYR A 73 6.73 5.47 -3.67
CA TYR A 73 5.59 4.82 -4.29
C TYR A 73 4.64 5.80 -4.99
N ASP A 74 4.83 7.11 -4.78
CA ASP A 74 3.92 8.14 -5.28
C ASP A 74 3.79 8.11 -6.81
N THR A 75 4.83 7.69 -7.54
CA THR A 75 4.79 7.63 -9.02
C THR A 75 3.93 6.49 -9.55
N GLU A 76 3.90 5.34 -8.87
CA GLU A 76 3.15 4.17 -9.33
C GLU A 76 1.72 4.15 -8.75
N TYR A 77 1.56 4.53 -7.48
CA TYR A 77 0.28 4.38 -6.76
C TYR A 77 -0.31 5.69 -6.25
N GLY A 78 0.45 6.79 -6.28
CA GLY A 78 0.03 8.07 -5.74
C GLY A 78 -0.94 8.81 -6.65
N SER A 79 -1.76 9.67 -6.04
CA SER A 79 -2.57 10.66 -6.73
C SER A 79 -2.75 11.90 -5.87
N GLU A 80 -2.53 13.08 -6.45
CA GLU A 80 -2.79 14.37 -5.80
C GLU A 80 -4.24 14.86 -6.02
N THR A 81 -5.00 14.18 -6.89
CA THR A 81 -6.37 14.58 -7.27
C THR A 81 -7.33 13.40 -7.30
N GLY A 82 -8.63 13.69 -7.37
CA GLY A 82 -9.69 12.69 -7.46
C GLY A 82 -10.35 12.37 -6.11
N ALA A 83 -11.13 11.29 -6.07
CA ALA A 83 -11.90 10.90 -4.90
C ALA A 83 -11.07 10.28 -3.77
N TRP A 84 -9.83 9.90 -4.06
CA TRP A 84 -8.90 9.30 -3.10
C TRP A 84 -7.47 9.73 -3.44
N THR A 85 -6.82 10.45 -2.52
CA THR A 85 -5.47 11.00 -2.72
C THR A 85 -4.44 10.32 -1.82
N THR A 86 -3.16 10.51 -2.14
CA THR A 86 -2.03 10.03 -1.33
C THR A 86 -2.10 10.55 0.11
N GLU A 87 -2.44 11.83 0.30
CA GLU A 87 -2.60 12.43 1.63
C GLU A 87 -3.73 11.78 2.43
N MET A 88 -4.87 11.50 1.79
CA MET A 88 -6.00 10.80 2.41
C MET A 88 -5.62 9.37 2.82
N PHE A 89 -4.80 8.69 2.02
CA PHE A 89 -4.28 7.37 2.36
C PHE A 89 -3.37 7.42 3.59
N VAL A 90 -2.39 8.34 3.62
CA VAL A 90 -1.50 8.51 4.79
C VAL A 90 -2.29 8.87 6.05
N GLU A 91 -3.29 9.74 5.92
CA GLU A 91 -4.21 10.07 7.03
C GLU A 91 -4.99 8.86 7.52
N ALA A 92 -5.56 8.06 6.63
CA ALA A 92 -6.31 6.87 7.00
C ALA A 92 -5.42 5.85 7.73
N VAL A 93 -4.17 5.68 7.29
CA VAL A 93 -3.18 4.83 7.98
C VAL A 93 -2.86 5.37 9.37
N TYR A 94 -2.57 6.67 9.49
CA TYR A 94 -2.26 7.31 10.78
C TYR A 94 -3.39 7.12 11.79
N ARG A 95 -4.63 7.41 11.37
CA ARG A 95 -5.82 7.25 12.22
C ARG A 95 -6.01 5.80 12.64
N SER A 96 -5.90 4.86 11.69
CA SER A 96 -6.04 3.42 11.98
C SER A 96 -5.00 2.86 12.96
N LEU A 97 -3.85 3.51 13.13
CA LEU A 97 -2.80 3.12 14.08
C LEU A 97 -2.90 3.85 15.43
N SER A 98 -3.64 4.95 15.47
CA SER A 98 -3.80 5.81 16.65
C SER A 98 -5.10 5.54 17.42
N GLU A 99 -6.02 4.76 16.83
CA GLU A 99 -7.24 4.23 17.46
C GLU A 99 -6.94 2.95 18.26
#